data_AF-A0A0B1U570-F1
#
_entry.id   AF-A0A0B1U570-F1
#
_cell.length_a   1.000
_cell.length_b   1.000
_cell.length_c   1.000
_cell.angle_alpha   90.00
_cell.angle_beta   90.00
_cell.angle_gamma   90.00
#
_symmetry.space_group_name_H-M   'P 1'
#
loop_
_entity.id
_entity.type
_entity.pdbx_description
1 polymer ?
#
loop_
_entity_poly.entity_id
_entity_poly.type
_entity_poly.pdbx_seq_one_letter_code
_entity_poly.pdbx_strand_id
1 'polypeptide(L)' 'MITGSFNFTKAAEEKNAENLLIIRDSGLAKLYLENWERHRAHSEMY' A
#
# COMPACT_ATOMS: atom_id res chain seq x y z
N MET A 1 -9.42 -1.53 -1.68
CA MET A 1 -7.95 -1.39 -1.59
C MET A 1 -7.41 -2.29 -0.49
N ILE A 2 -6.11 -2.56 -0.50
CA ILE A 2 -5.40 -3.28 0.55
C ILE A 2 -4.35 -2.33 1.14
N THR A 3 -4.28 -2.21 2.46
CA THR A 3 -3.29 -1.39 3.17
C THR A 3 -3.03 -1.97 4.56
N GLY A 4 -1.99 -1.52 5.25
CA GLY A 4 -1.60 -2.03 6.55
C GLY A 4 -0.12 -1.79 6.83
N SER A 5 0.40 -2.41 7.88
CA SER A 5 1.82 -2.35 8.23
C SER A 5 2.66 -3.42 7.52
N PHE A 6 2.02 -4.38 6.85
CA PHE A 6 2.68 -5.51 6.20
C PHE A 6 3.61 -5.08 5.05
N ASN A 7 4.91 -5.21 5.27
CA ASN A 7 5.93 -5.09 4.22
C ASN A 7 6.16 -6.44 3.52
N PHE A 8 6.45 -6.46 2.22
CA PHE A 8 6.74 -7.71 1.48
C PHE A 8 8.15 -8.23 1.74
N THR A 9 8.40 -8.67 2.97
CA THR A 9 9.69 -9.21 3.42
C THR A 9 9.51 -10.50 4.21
N LYS A 10 10.52 -11.36 4.21
CA LYS A 10 10.50 -12.61 4.97
C LYS A 10 10.31 -12.39 6.48
N ALA A 11 10.84 -11.29 7.02
CA ALA A 11 10.65 -10.94 8.42
C ALA A 11 9.19 -10.57 8.75
N ALA A 12 8.50 -9.88 7.83
CA ALA A 12 7.09 -9.55 8.00
C ALA A 12 6.18 -10.79 7.93
N GLU A 13 6.54 -11.78 7.10
CA GLU A 13 5.82 -13.05 7.00
C GLU A 13 6.03 -13.97 8.22
N GLU A 14 7.27 -14.08 8.71
CA GLU A 14 7.61 -15.12 9.70
C GLU A 14 7.78 -14.61 11.14
N LYS A 15 7.98 -13.30 11.36
CA LYS A 15 8.44 -12.78 12.67
C LYS A 15 7.63 -11.62 13.21
N ASN A 16 7.14 -10.72 12.37
CA ASN A 16 6.43 -9.53 12.82
C ASN A 16 4.93 -9.79 12.98
N ALA A 17 4.32 -9.15 13.98
CA ALA A 17 2.86 -9.07 14.08
C ALA A 17 2.35 -7.89 13.22
N GLU A 18 2.23 -8.12 11.92
CA GLU A 18 1.74 -7.11 10.98
C GLU A 18 0.22 -7.16 10.80
N ASN A 19 -0.39 -6.01 10.48
CA ASN A 19 -1.82 -5.95 10.14
C ASN A 19 -2.03 -5.82 8.62
N LEU A 20 -3.10 -6.44 8.12
CA LEU A 20 -3.60 -6.30 6.76
C LEU A 20 -5.07 -5.89 6.79
N LEU A 21 -5.41 -4.80 6.10
CA LEU A 21 -6.77 -4.29 6.00
C LEU A 21 -7.26 -4.38 4.56
N ILE A 22 -8.44 -4.96 4.38
CA ILE A 22 -9.17 -4.96 3.10
C ILE A 22 -10.33 -4.00 3.23
N ILE A 23 -10.24 -2.85 2.56
CA ILE A 23 -11.26 -1.80 2.62
C ILE A 23 -12.01 -1.74 1.28
N ARG A 24 -13.34 -1.86 1.33
CA ARG A 24 -14.24 -1.79 0.15
C ARG A 24 -14.97 -0.46 0.12
N ASP A 25 -14.21 0.61 -0.07
CA ASP A 25 -14.73 1.97 -0.23
C ASP A 25 -14.12 2.61 -1.48
N SER A 26 -14.98 3.11 -2.38
CA SER A 26 -14.55 3.65 -3.67
C SER A 26 -13.96 5.06 -3.55
N GLY A 27 -14.43 5.86 -2.59
CA GLY A 27 -13.91 7.21 -2.33
C GLY A 27 -12.49 7.17 -1.77
N LEU A 28 -12.25 6.33 -0.77
CA LEU A 28 -10.93 6.13 -0.18
C LEU A 28 -9.95 5.52 -1.18
N ALA A 29 -10.41 4.55 -1.98
CA ALA A 29 -9.59 3.96 -3.03
C ALA A 29 -9.12 5.02 -4.05
N LYS A 30 -10.00 5.96 -4.42
CA LYS A 30 -9.67 7.05 -5.33
C LYS A 30 -8.58 7.96 -4.75
N LEU A 31 -8.68 8.34 -3.46
CA LEU A 31 -7.69 9.21 -2.82
C LEU A 31 -6.28 8.59 -2.81
N TYR A 32 -6.17 7.29 -2.54
CA TYR A 32 -4.86 6.62 -2.58
C TYR A 32 -4.32 6.49 -4.00
N LEU A 33 -5.19 6.25 -4.99
CA LEU A 33 -4.79 6.18 -6.39
C LEU A 33 -4.23 7.53 -6.87
N GLU A 34 -4.90 8.63 -6.55
CA GLU A 34 -4.42 9.98 -6.87
C GLU A 34 -3.08 10.29 -6.20
N ASN A 35 -2.88 9.84 -4.95
CA ASN A 35 -1.60 9.99 -4.28
C ASN A 35 -0.49 9.15 -4.94
N TRP A 36 -0.81 7.92 -5.35
CA TRP A 36 0.12 7.05 -6.06
C TRP A 36 0.55 7.64 -7.41
N GLU A 37 -0.39 8.16 -8.21
CA GLU A 37 -0.06 8.81 -9.49
C GLU A 37 0.81 10.05 -9.32
N ARG A 38 0.60 10.84 -8.26
CA ARG A 38 1.50 11.95 -7.91
C ARG A 38 2.93 11.46 -7.70
N HIS A 39 3.11 10.37 -6.97
CA HIS A 39 4.44 9.81 -6.74
C HIS A 39 5.06 9.18 -7.98
N ARG A 40 4.25 8.55 -8.82
CA ARG A 40 4.68 7.99 -10.11
C ARG A 40 5.22 9.07 -11.05
N ALA A 41 4.57 10.23 -11.11
CA ALA A 41 4.94 11.33 -12.00
C ALA A 41 6.36 11.89 -11.75
N HIS A 42 6.89 11.73 -10.53
CA HIS A 42 8.24 12.16 -10.15
C HIS A 42 9.16 10.98 -9.81
N SER A 43 8.81 9.77 -10.25
CA SER A 43 9.66 8.58 -10.14
C SER A 43 10.47 8.39 -11.41
N GLU A 44 11.64 7.78 -11.29
CA GLU A 44 12.50 7.43 -12.42
C GLU A 44 12.38 5.93 -12.72
N MET A 45 12.58 5.54 -13.99
CA MET A 45 12.70 4.12 -14.32
C MET A 45 14.01 3.58 -13.71
N TYR A 46 13.93 2.37 -13.16
CA TYR A 46 15.08 1.65 -12.61
C TYR A 46 15.91 0.97 -13.71
#